data_AF-A0A3S0DCL1-F1
#
_entry.id   AF-A0A3S0DCL1-F1
#
_cell.length_a   1.000
_cell.length_b   1.000
_cell.length_c   1.000
_cell.angle_alpha   90.00
_cell.angle_beta   90.00
_cell.angle_gamma   90.00
#
_symmetry.space_group_name_H-M   'P 1'
#
loop_
_entity.id
_entity.type
_entity.pdbx_description
1 polymer ?
#
loop_
_entity_poly.entity_id
_entity_poly.type
_entity_poly.pdbx_seq_one_letter_code
_entity_poly.pdbx_strand_id
1 'polypeptide(L)'
;MALTTALSACHDNSNDDAPAVARFEITFTNLTAGQPMTPLALIAHDATYQSFVPGKPASIALEKLAESGDNGMLLSEAKASTIHVWQASSGAGMVMPGKSETQVLDIPIAQIASARLIVSGMNC
;
A
#
# COMPACT_ATOMS: atom_id res chain seq x y z
N MET A 1 26.86 -33.96 26.71
CA MET A 1 25.43 -34.29 26.80
C MET A 1 24.70 -33.09 27.40
N ALA A 2 23.72 -32.59 26.66
CA ALA A 2 22.65 -31.64 27.02
C ALA A 2 22.98 -30.46 27.95
N LEU A 3 23.19 -29.28 27.34
CA LEU A 3 22.93 -28.00 27.99
C LEU A 3 21.45 -27.69 27.81
N THR A 4 20.66 -27.98 28.84
CA THR A 4 19.23 -27.70 28.89
C THR A 4 19.03 -26.21 29.07
N THR A 5 18.75 -25.48 27.99
CA THR A 5 18.28 -24.10 28.03
C THR A 5 16.81 -24.11 28.47
N ALA A 6 16.57 -23.81 29.74
CA ALA A 6 15.23 -23.49 30.22
C ALA A 6 14.84 -22.12 29.66
N LEU A 7 13.86 -22.08 28.75
CA LEU A 7 13.19 -20.86 28.35
C LEU A 7 12.22 -20.48 29.48
N SER A 8 12.67 -19.64 30.41
CA SER A 8 11.78 -18.94 31.32
C SER A 8 11.15 -17.78 30.55
N ALA A 9 9.98 -18.01 29.96
CA ALA A 9 9.11 -16.93 29.53
C ALA A 9 8.51 -16.29 30.78
N CYS A 10 9.27 -15.35 31.36
CA CYS A 10 8.78 -14.51 32.44
C CYS A 10 7.65 -13.61 31.89
N HIS A 11 6.53 -13.70 32.60
CA HIS A 11 5.44 -12.75 32.63
C HIS A 11 5.97 -11.32 32.77
N ASP A 12 5.96 -10.55 31.69
CA ASP A 12 6.24 -9.12 31.72
C ASP A 12 5.03 -8.37 31.17
N ASN A 13 4.44 -7.57 32.06
CA ASN A 13 3.23 -6.81 31.85
C ASN A 13 3.56 -5.57 31.02
N SER A 14 3.80 -5.78 29.72
CA SER A 14 3.97 -4.71 28.75
C SER A 14 2.64 -4.46 28.05
N ASN A 15 2.06 -3.27 28.26
CA ASN A 15 1.01 -2.74 27.40
C ASN A 15 1.61 -2.44 26.02
N ASP A 16 1.92 -3.47 25.24
CA ASP A 16 2.14 -3.34 23.81
C ASP A 16 0.76 -3.18 23.15
N ASP A 17 0.14 -2.02 23.35
CA ASP A 17 -1.10 -1.57 22.71
C ASP A 17 -0.90 -1.26 21.21
N ALA A 18 0.21 -1.71 20.60
CA ALA A 18 0.38 -1.62 19.16
C ALA A 18 -0.69 -2.51 18.51
N PRO A 19 -1.61 -1.94 17.71
CA PRO A 19 -2.67 -2.73 17.11
C PRO A 19 -2.04 -3.82 16.25
N ALA A 20 -2.45 -5.07 16.49
CA ALA A 20 -2.02 -6.18 15.66
C ALA A 20 -2.33 -5.88 14.18
N VAL A 21 -1.40 -6.21 13.29
CA VAL A 21 -1.51 -5.97 11.85
C VAL A 21 -1.50 -7.29 11.08
N ALA A 22 -2.31 -7.36 10.02
CA ALA A 22 -2.20 -8.35 8.97
C ALA A 22 -1.26 -7.82 7.88
N ARG A 23 -0.24 -8.60 7.54
CA ARG A 23 0.74 -8.26 6.50
C ARG A 23 0.38 -8.93 5.18
N PHE A 24 0.36 -8.14 4.11
CA PHE A 24 0.14 -8.58 2.74
C PHE A 24 1.37 -8.27 1.89
N GLU A 25 1.74 -9.23 1.05
CA GLU A 25 2.73 -9.04 -0.01
C GLU A 25 1.98 -8.88 -1.33
N ILE A 26 2.11 -7.71 -1.94
CA ILE A 26 1.46 -7.36 -3.21
C ILE A 26 2.51 -7.37 -4.30
N THR A 27 2.43 -8.33 -5.21
CA THR A 27 3.28 -8.38 -6.40
C THR A 27 2.54 -7.81 -7.59
N PHE A 28 3.10 -6.77 -8.19
CA PHE A 28 2.67 -6.24 -9.48
C PHE A 28 3.61 -6.73 -10.58
N THR A 29 3.06 -7.14 -11.72
CA THR A 29 3.83 -7.49 -12.92
C THR A 29 3.41 -6.60 -14.07
N ASN A 30 4.38 -5.92 -14.69
CA ASN A 30 4.13 -5.14 -15.89
C ASN A 30 4.03 -6.09 -17.11
N LEU A 31 2.82 -6.26 -17.64
CA LEU A 31 2.54 -7.08 -18.82
C LEU A 31 2.45 -6.28 -20.12
N THR A 32 2.77 -4.99 -20.12
CA THR A 32 2.71 -4.17 -21.33
C THR A 32 3.79 -4.56 -22.34
N ALA A 33 3.55 -4.24 -23.60
CA ALA A 33 4.49 -4.47 -24.69
C ALA A 33 5.37 -3.23 -24.90
N GLY A 34 6.43 -3.10 -24.10
CA GLY A 34 7.47 -2.09 -24.32
C GLY A 34 7.28 -0.76 -23.60
N GLN A 35 6.26 -0.63 -22.75
CA GLN A 35 5.97 0.61 -22.02
C GLN A 35 6.27 0.45 -20.53
N PRO A 36 7.24 1.18 -19.98
CA PRO A 36 7.49 1.13 -18.53
C PRO A 36 6.29 1.66 -17.74
N MET A 37 6.02 1.04 -16.59
CA MET A 37 5.03 1.55 -15.64
C MET A 37 5.73 2.40 -14.59
N THR A 38 5.18 3.57 -14.27
CA THR A 38 5.70 4.46 -13.22
C THR A 38 5.61 3.79 -11.84
N PRO A 39 6.29 4.34 -10.80
CA PRO A 39 6.08 3.87 -9.44
C PRO A 39 4.59 3.84 -9.09
N LEU A 40 4.13 2.68 -8.60
CA LEU A 40 2.73 2.47 -8.29
C LEU A 40 2.36 3.17 -6.97
N ALA A 41 1.23 3.84 -6.94
CA ALA A 41 0.59 4.25 -5.69
C ALA A 41 -0.22 3.06 -5.16
N LEU A 42 0.07 2.60 -3.94
CA LEU A 42 -0.71 1.59 -3.23
C LEU A 42 -1.40 2.27 -2.05
N ILE A 43 -2.72 2.13 -1.95
CA ILE A 43 -3.53 2.76 -0.88
C ILE A 43 -4.47 1.71 -0.29
N ALA A 44 -4.31 1.41 1.00
CA ALA A 44 -5.21 0.58 1.79
C ALA A 44 -6.22 1.45 2.52
N HIS A 45 -7.51 1.20 2.28
CA HIS A 45 -8.57 2.10 2.71
C HIS A 45 -9.92 1.38 2.92
N ASP A 46 -10.88 2.08 3.52
CA ASP A 46 -12.26 1.62 3.66
C ASP A 46 -13.13 1.97 2.43
N ALA A 47 -14.42 1.63 2.45
CA ALA A 47 -15.32 1.94 1.31
C ALA A 47 -15.61 3.44 1.09
N THR A 48 -15.27 4.30 2.05
CA THR A 48 -15.56 5.74 2.03
C THR A 48 -14.53 6.48 1.19
N TYR A 49 -13.25 6.12 1.31
CA TYR A 49 -12.19 6.74 0.50
C TYR A 49 -12.25 6.29 -0.96
N GLN A 50 -12.13 7.24 -1.89
CA GLN A 50 -12.11 7.00 -3.32
C GLN A 50 -11.08 7.93 -3.97
N SER A 51 -10.05 7.38 -4.62
CA SER A 51 -9.09 8.18 -5.39
C SER A 51 -9.60 8.53 -6.80
N PHE A 52 -10.60 7.80 -7.28
CA PHE A 52 -11.20 7.94 -8.60
C PHE A 52 -12.66 7.51 -8.56
N VAL A 53 -13.53 8.22 -9.29
CA VAL A 53 -14.94 7.89 -9.45
C VAL A 53 -15.29 7.89 -10.94
N PRO A 54 -15.77 6.77 -11.50
CA PRO A 54 -16.16 6.71 -12.91
C PRO A 54 -17.18 7.81 -13.27
N GLY A 55 -16.94 8.50 -14.39
CA GLY A 55 -17.80 9.57 -14.87
C GLY A 55 -17.64 10.91 -14.14
N LYS A 56 -16.69 11.03 -13.21
CA LYS A 56 -16.27 12.32 -12.63
C LYS A 56 -14.93 12.77 -13.20
N PRO A 57 -14.68 14.08 -13.27
CA PRO A 57 -13.34 14.60 -13.57
C PRO A 57 -12.30 14.04 -12.60
N ALA A 58 -11.07 13.83 -13.08
CA ALA A 58 -9.94 13.47 -12.23
C ALA A 58 -9.62 14.61 -11.25
N SER A 59 -9.12 14.26 -10.06
CA SER A 59 -8.50 15.26 -9.19
C SER A 59 -7.17 15.72 -9.79
N ILE A 60 -6.67 16.88 -9.35
CA ILE A 60 -5.34 17.39 -9.74
C ILE A 60 -4.25 16.36 -9.42
N ALA A 61 -4.37 15.67 -8.28
CA ALA A 61 -3.42 14.64 -7.89
C ALA A 61 -3.43 13.43 -8.82
N LEU A 62 -4.61 13.03 -9.29
CA LEU A 62 -4.76 11.91 -10.23
C LEU A 62 -4.32 12.30 -11.65
N GLU A 63 -4.59 13.52 -12.08
CA GLU A 63 -4.07 14.09 -13.34
C GLU A 63 -2.54 14.09 -13.33
N LYS A 64 -1.92 14.58 -12.25
CA LYS A 64 -0.46 14.58 -12.12
C LYS A 64 0.13 13.17 -12.24
N LEU A 65 -0.48 12.19 -11.57
CA LEU A 65 -0.07 10.79 -11.72
C LEU A 65 -0.24 10.31 -13.16
N ALA A 66 -1.38 10.59 -13.79
CA ALA A 66 -1.73 10.10 -15.12
C ALA A 66 -0.92 10.74 -16.27
N GLU A 67 -0.41 11.97 -16.08
CA GLU A 67 0.31 12.70 -17.12
C GLU A 67 1.83 12.75 -16.92
N SER A 68 2.28 12.73 -15.66
CA SER A 68 3.71 12.86 -15.33
C SER A 68 4.29 11.67 -14.58
N GLY A 69 3.44 10.72 -14.15
CA GLY A 69 3.87 9.56 -13.38
C GLY A 69 4.17 9.82 -11.90
N ASP A 70 4.03 11.07 -11.45
CA ASP A 70 4.28 11.47 -10.07
C ASP A 70 3.05 11.20 -9.19
N ASN A 71 3.14 10.20 -8.32
CA ASN A 71 2.09 9.83 -7.37
C ASN A 71 2.16 10.59 -6.03
N GLY A 72 3.15 11.46 -5.82
CA GLY A 72 3.42 12.08 -4.52
C GLY A 72 2.25 12.90 -3.99
N MET A 73 1.56 13.64 -4.87
CA MET A 73 0.39 14.42 -4.49
C MET A 73 -0.78 13.50 -4.08
N LEU A 74 -1.04 12.43 -4.85
CA LEU A 74 -2.11 11.48 -4.56
C LEU A 74 -1.88 10.77 -3.22
N LEU A 75 -0.65 10.34 -2.96
CA LEU A 75 -0.28 9.70 -1.71
C LEU A 75 -0.36 10.67 -0.52
N SER A 76 -0.03 11.95 -0.72
CA SER A 76 -0.20 12.98 0.30
C SER A 76 -1.67 13.19 0.67
N GLU A 77 -2.55 13.30 -0.33
CA GLU A 77 -4.00 13.41 -0.13
C GLU A 77 -4.57 12.17 0.56
N ALA A 78 -4.13 10.97 0.18
CA ALA A 78 -4.52 9.72 0.83
C ALA A 78 -4.14 9.70 2.31
N LYS A 79 -2.87 10.03 2.64
CA LYS A 79 -2.38 10.07 4.02
C LYS A 79 -3.09 11.12 4.89
N ALA A 80 -3.62 12.18 4.28
CA ALA A 80 -4.41 13.18 5.00
C ALA A 80 -5.81 12.64 5.42
N SER A 81 -6.30 11.58 4.78
CA SER A 81 -7.57 10.92 5.12
C SER A 81 -7.39 9.83 6.18
N THR A 82 -6.82 10.19 7.33
CA THR A 82 -6.35 9.25 8.37
C THR A 82 -7.41 8.33 8.96
N ILE A 83 -8.70 8.67 8.85
CA ILE A 83 -9.81 7.84 9.33
C ILE A 83 -10.09 6.69 8.35
N HIS A 84 -9.94 6.96 7.05
CA HIS A 84 -10.39 6.07 5.98
C HIS A 84 -9.23 5.37 5.26
N VAL A 85 -8.00 5.88 5.40
CA VAL A 85 -6.78 5.33 4.80
C VAL A 85 -5.85 4.86 5.91
N TRP A 86 -5.54 3.58 5.92
CA TRP A 86 -4.66 2.99 6.95
C TRP A 86 -3.21 2.93 6.50
N GLN A 87 -2.98 2.79 5.19
CA GLN A 87 -1.64 2.84 4.63
C GLN A 87 -1.67 3.37 3.20
N ALA A 88 -0.69 4.18 2.84
CA ALA A 88 -0.46 4.64 1.49
C ALA A 88 1.04 4.68 1.22
N SER A 89 1.51 4.06 0.14
CA SER A 89 2.93 3.97 -0.20
C SER A 89 3.13 4.08 -1.72
N SER A 90 4.35 4.47 -2.09
CA SER A 90 4.81 4.40 -3.48
C SER A 90 5.61 3.11 -3.67
N GLY A 91 5.54 2.54 -4.85
CA GLY A 91 6.54 1.60 -5.35
C GLY A 91 7.94 2.23 -5.35
N ALA A 92 8.95 1.37 -5.29
CA ALA A 92 10.37 1.69 -5.24
C ALA A 92 10.87 2.34 -6.53
N GLY A 93 10.19 2.13 -7.66
CA GLY A 93 10.63 2.67 -8.93
C GLY A 93 9.74 2.31 -10.11
N MET A 94 10.25 2.59 -11.29
CA MET A 94 9.62 2.20 -12.55
C MET A 94 9.68 0.69 -12.74
N VAL A 95 8.57 0.07 -13.14
CA VAL A 95 8.48 -1.35 -13.43
C VAL A 95 8.57 -1.56 -14.94
N MET A 96 9.71 -2.08 -15.40
CA MET A 96 9.95 -2.34 -16.83
C MET A 96 9.03 -3.46 -17.37
N PRO A 97 8.77 -3.50 -18.69
CA PRO A 97 8.00 -4.58 -19.33
C PRO A 97 8.52 -5.98 -18.97
N GLY A 98 7.61 -6.87 -18.59
CA GLY A 98 7.90 -8.24 -18.15
C GLY A 98 8.59 -8.33 -16.78
N LYS A 99 8.76 -7.23 -16.06
CA LYS A 99 9.31 -7.21 -14.70
C LYS A 99 8.20 -7.08 -13.67
N SER A 100 8.55 -7.45 -12.44
CA SER A 100 7.67 -7.38 -11.30
C SER A 100 8.30 -6.58 -10.17
N GLU A 101 7.45 -6.03 -9.33
CA GLU A 101 7.81 -5.41 -8.07
C GLU A 101 6.90 -5.95 -6.97
N THR A 102 7.43 -6.14 -5.76
CA THR A 102 6.66 -6.53 -4.59
C THR A 102 6.69 -5.42 -3.54
N GLN A 103 5.52 -5.09 -3.01
CA GLN A 103 5.34 -4.14 -1.92
C GLN A 103 4.66 -4.81 -0.73
N VAL A 104 5.01 -4.36 0.47
CA VAL A 104 4.43 -4.86 1.72
C VAL A 104 3.39 -3.87 2.23
N LEU A 105 2.25 -4.40 2.62
CA LEU A 105 1.11 -3.64 3.14
C LEU A 105 0.68 -4.23 4.49
N ASP A 106 0.70 -3.42 5.53
CA ASP A 106 0.28 -3.75 6.88
C ASP A 106 -1.07 -3.07 7.15
N ILE A 107 -2.10 -3.88 7.39
CA ILE A 107 -3.47 -3.42 7.68
C ILE A 107 -3.83 -3.83 9.11
N PRO A 108 -4.39 -2.95 9.96
CA PRO A 108 -4.86 -3.34 11.29
C PRO A 108 -5.84 -4.52 11.20
N ILE A 109 -5.66 -5.56 12.02
CA ILE A 109 -6.49 -6.78 11.95
C ILE A 109 -7.99 -6.48 12.15
N ALA A 110 -8.33 -5.41 12.88
CA ALA A 110 -9.70 -4.98 13.10
C ALA A 110 -10.38 -4.46 11.81
N GLN A 111 -9.59 -4.10 10.79
CA GLN A 111 -10.06 -3.46 9.56
C GLN A 111 -10.01 -4.38 8.33
N ILE A 112 -9.45 -5.59 8.44
CA ILE A 112 -9.24 -6.48 7.27
C ILE A 112 -10.55 -6.88 6.59
N ALA A 113 -11.66 -6.98 7.35
CA ALA A 113 -12.96 -7.39 6.82
C ALA A 113 -13.58 -6.33 5.88
N SER A 114 -13.21 -5.07 6.05
CA SER A 114 -13.69 -3.93 5.25
C SER A 114 -12.61 -3.38 4.32
N ALA A 115 -11.41 -3.98 4.32
CA ALA A 115 -10.27 -3.43 3.63
C ALA A 115 -10.40 -3.49 2.11
N ARG A 116 -10.00 -2.40 1.47
CA ARG A 116 -9.90 -2.24 0.02
C ARG A 116 -8.50 -1.77 -0.33
N LEU A 117 -8.04 -2.14 -1.53
CA LEU A 117 -6.76 -1.75 -2.07
C LEU A 117 -6.99 -1.01 -3.40
N ILE A 118 -6.42 0.18 -3.51
CA ILE A 118 -6.24 0.90 -4.77
C ILE A 118 -4.78 0.76 -5.20
N VAL A 119 -4.57 0.41 -6.47
CA VAL A 119 -3.26 0.40 -7.12
C VAL A 119 -3.34 1.27 -8.37
N SER A 120 -2.54 2.33 -8.43
CA SER A 120 -2.57 3.30 -9.54
C SER A 120 -1.16 3.56 -10.07
N GLY A 121 -1.00 3.59 -11.38
CA GLY A 121 0.25 3.93 -12.05
C GLY A 121 -0.02 4.39 -13.48
N MET A 122 0.94 5.09 -14.07
CA MET A 122 0.89 5.54 -15.45
C MET A 122 1.79 4.64 -16.29
N ASN A 123 1.33 4.37 -17.51
CA ASN A 123 2.15 3.72 -18.52
C ASN A 123 2.88 4.81 -19.31
N CYS A 124 4.22 4.79 -19.30
CA CYS A 124 5.06 5.76 -19.99
C CYS A 124 5.16 5.51 -21.51
#